data_AF-A0A7Y5IYK2-F1
#
_entry.id   AF-A0A7Y5IYK2-F1
#
_cell.length_a   1.000
_cell.length_b   1.000
_cell.length_c   1.000
_cell.angle_alpha   90.00
_cell.angle_beta   90.00
_cell.angle_gamma   90.00
#
_symmetry.space_group_name_H-M   'P 1'
#
loop_
_entity.id
_entity.type
_entity.pdbx_description
1 polymer ?
#
loop_
_entity_poly.entity_id
_entity_poly.type
_entity_poly.pdbx_seq_one_letter_code
_entity_poly.pdbx_strand_id
1 'polypeptide(L)'
;HFFGLQEAKRDLVGIAIFDNLDKVLQNNEWLLETMWSRREIENYFCTEEVLMAFARNDLPTDLFGLAEKSHRERVMRETIREVSVALATLGHPSPWDPKIKASDEFLDPLFKKFFAKLRLPLAFRKSDYHNLARLLPKSGIDSEVVEKLDLIVTTAKRATPRVS
;
A
#
# COMPACT_ATOMS: atom_id res chain seq x y z
N HIS A 1 13.55 1.71 -20.36
CA HIS A 1 13.99 0.76 -21.41
C HIS A 1 12.84 0.12 -22.23
N PHE A 2 11.60 0.60 -22.15
CA PHE A 2 10.46 0.00 -22.89
C PHE A 2 10.64 0.07 -24.42
N PHE A 3 10.97 1.24 -24.96
CA PHE A 3 11.09 1.43 -26.42
C PHE A 3 12.20 0.58 -27.07
N GLY A 4 13.30 0.34 -26.36
CA GLY A 4 14.35 -0.57 -26.85
C GLY A 4 13.90 -2.05 -26.93
N LEU A 5 12.99 -2.48 -26.05
CA LEU A 5 12.38 -3.82 -26.13
C LEU A 5 11.31 -3.89 -27.24
N GLN A 6 10.58 -2.78 -27.45
CA GLN A 6 9.59 -2.68 -28.52
C GLN A 6 10.23 -2.76 -29.91
N GLU A 7 11.44 -2.23 -30.10
CA GLU A 7 12.19 -2.39 -31.36
C GLU A 7 12.41 -3.86 -31.72
N ALA A 8 12.64 -4.72 -30.71
CA ALA A 8 12.82 -6.16 -30.88
C ALA A 8 11.50 -6.95 -30.95
N LYS A 9 10.43 -6.46 -30.32
CA LYS A 9 9.08 -7.05 -30.32
C LYS A 9 8.05 -5.96 -30.60
N ARG A 10 7.72 -5.75 -31.89
CA ARG A 10 6.87 -4.65 -32.34
C ARG A 10 5.43 -4.69 -31.81
N ASP A 11 4.97 -5.85 -31.36
CA ASP A 11 3.66 -6.08 -30.75
C ASP A 11 3.71 -6.03 -29.21
N LEU A 12 4.80 -5.53 -28.63
CA LEU A 12 4.91 -5.33 -27.18
C LEU A 12 4.00 -4.18 -26.74
N VAL A 13 3.02 -4.51 -25.92
CA VAL A 13 2.18 -3.55 -25.19
C VAL A 13 2.56 -3.54 -23.71
N GLY A 14 2.45 -2.38 -23.07
CA GLY A 14 2.79 -2.20 -21.67
C GLY A 14 1.82 -1.27 -20.96
N ILE A 15 1.80 -1.39 -19.64
CA ILE A 15 1.19 -0.42 -18.74
C ILE A 15 2.20 -0.08 -17.65
N ALA A 16 2.32 1.20 -17.35
CA ALA A 16 3.10 1.72 -16.23
C ALA A 16 2.16 2.50 -15.30
N ILE A 17 2.08 2.04 -14.05
CA ILE A 17 1.31 2.72 -13.00
C ILE A 17 2.34 3.32 -12.04
N PHE A 18 2.33 4.64 -11.93
CA PHE A 18 3.22 5.38 -11.06
C PHE A 18 2.51 5.83 -9.78
N ASP A 19 3.28 6.12 -8.74
CA ASP A 19 2.85 6.99 -7.65
C ASP A 19 2.38 8.35 -8.18
N ASN A 20 1.68 9.15 -7.37
CA ASN A 20 1.27 10.47 -7.81
C ASN A 20 2.51 11.37 -7.94
N LEU A 21 2.98 11.45 -9.19
CA LEU A 21 4.06 12.31 -9.63
C LEU A 21 3.45 13.65 -10.04
N ASP A 22 4.05 14.77 -9.59
CA ASP A 22 3.72 16.11 -10.10
C ASP A 22 4.27 16.30 -11.54
N LYS A 23 3.91 15.39 -12.45
CA LYS A 23 4.40 15.31 -13.83
C LYS A 23 3.28 14.93 -14.78
N VAL A 24 3.37 15.43 -16.01
CA VAL A 24 2.50 15.02 -17.11
C VAL A 24 2.98 13.67 -17.64
N LEU A 25 2.11 12.67 -17.63
CA LEU A 25 2.39 11.35 -18.18
C LEU A 25 2.21 11.33 -19.70
N GLN A 26 2.98 10.47 -20.37
CA GLN A 26 2.86 10.28 -21.81
C GLN A 26 1.84 9.18 -22.09
N ASN A 27 0.84 9.48 -22.90
CA ASN A 27 -0.04 8.46 -23.43
C ASN A 27 0.40 8.14 -24.86
N ASN A 28 0.90 6.93 -25.08
CA ASN A 28 1.23 6.45 -26.42
C ASN A 28 0.50 5.12 -26.69
N GLU A 29 0.44 4.74 -27.96
CA GLU A 29 -0.34 3.58 -28.41
C GLU A 29 0.11 2.25 -27.75
N TRP A 30 1.39 2.15 -27.39
CA TRP A 30 2.06 0.91 -26.99
C TRP A 30 2.28 0.79 -25.49
N LEU A 31 2.42 1.91 -24.80
CA LEU A 31 2.63 2.02 -23.37
C LEU A 31 1.60 3.01 -22.81
N LEU A 32 0.67 2.46 -22.03
CA LEU A 32 -0.24 3.24 -21.22
C LEU A 32 0.47 3.66 -19.95
N GLU A 33 0.75 4.96 -19.79
CA GLU A 33 1.19 5.51 -18.51
C GLU A 33 0.00 6.07 -17.74
N THR A 34 -0.13 5.67 -16.48
CA THR A 34 -1.12 6.21 -15.54
C THR A 34 -0.49 6.37 -14.16
N MET A 35 -1.16 7.08 -13.27
CA MET A 35 -0.74 7.25 -11.89
C MET A 35 -1.91 7.11 -10.94
N TRP A 36 -1.59 6.83 -9.68
CA TRP A 36 -2.51 6.93 -8.57
C TRP A 36 -2.91 8.40 -8.34
N SER A 37 -4.17 8.63 -7.96
CA SER A 37 -4.63 9.94 -7.51
C SER A 37 -4.14 10.24 -6.09
N ARG A 38 -4.01 9.22 -5.25
CA ARG A 38 -3.34 9.30 -3.94
C ARG A 38 -1.83 9.20 -4.11
N ARG A 39 -1.07 9.68 -3.12
CA ARG A 39 0.38 9.82 -3.19
C ARG A 39 1.10 8.54 -3.61
N GLU A 40 0.70 7.41 -3.06
CA GLU A 40 1.21 6.07 -3.35
C GLU A 40 0.13 5.00 -3.11
N ILE A 41 0.36 3.77 -3.54
CA ILE A 41 -0.61 2.68 -3.42
C ILE A 41 -0.96 2.35 -1.96
N GLU A 42 -0.03 2.57 -1.03
CA GLU A 42 -0.23 2.37 0.40
C GLU A 42 -1.37 3.23 0.95
N ASN A 43 -1.64 4.41 0.37
CA ASN A 43 -2.73 5.26 0.82
C ASN A 43 -4.12 4.62 0.63
N TYR A 44 -4.27 3.56 -0.18
CA TYR A 44 -5.56 2.88 -0.39
C TYR A 44 -5.85 1.82 0.67
N PHE A 45 -4.84 1.31 1.37
CA PHE A 45 -5.00 0.29 2.42
C PHE A 45 -4.48 0.74 3.79
N CYS A 46 -3.83 1.90 3.88
CA CYS A 46 -3.46 2.54 5.14
C CYS A 46 -4.70 3.14 5.82
N THR A 47 -5.51 2.29 6.46
CA THR A 47 -6.71 2.68 7.20
C THR A 47 -6.65 2.19 8.64
N GLU A 48 -7.34 2.88 9.55
CA GLU A 48 -7.43 2.43 10.95
C GLU A 48 -8.02 1.01 11.03
N GLU A 49 -9.03 0.69 10.21
CA GLU A 49 -9.64 -0.65 10.17
C GLU A 49 -8.61 -1.74 9.84
N VAL A 50 -7.79 -1.53 8.81
CA VAL A 50 -6.74 -2.48 8.39
C VAL A 50 -5.66 -2.64 9.46
N LEU A 51 -5.23 -1.54 10.08
CA LEU A 51 -4.23 -1.58 11.15
C LEU A 51 -4.76 -2.29 12.41
N MET A 52 -6.03 -2.11 12.72
CA MET A 52 -6.68 -2.85 13.79
C MET A 52 -6.85 -4.33 13.43
N ALA A 53 -7.16 -4.66 12.18
CA ALA A 53 -7.17 -6.05 11.69
C ALA A 53 -5.78 -6.70 11.78
N PHE A 54 -4.71 -5.97 11.48
CA PHE A 54 -3.34 -6.44 11.64
C PHE A 54 -3.03 -6.77 13.10
N ALA A 55 -3.33 -5.85 14.02
CA ALA A 55 -3.08 -6.06 15.45
C ALA A 55 -3.83 -7.29 16.02
N ARG A 56 -4.94 -7.67 15.39
CA ARG A 56 -5.71 -8.87 15.76
C ARG A 56 -5.05 -10.16 15.31
N ASN A 57 -4.49 -10.19 14.09
CA ASN A 57 -4.17 -11.40 13.36
C ASN A 57 -2.68 -11.76 13.34
N ASP A 58 -1.77 -10.78 13.34
CA ASP A 58 -0.41 -10.98 12.81
C ASP A 58 0.72 -11.05 13.85
N LEU A 59 0.61 -11.99 14.79
CA LEU A 59 1.80 -12.51 15.47
C LEU A 59 1.62 -14.01 15.75
N PRO A 60 2.66 -14.86 15.52
CA PRO A 60 2.63 -16.24 15.96
C PRO A 60 2.65 -16.24 17.48
N THR A 61 1.49 -16.35 18.13
CA THR A 61 1.44 -16.37 19.58
C THR A 61 0.90 -17.67 20.13
N ASP A 62 1.69 -18.17 21.08
CA ASP A 62 1.45 -19.26 22.01
C ASP A 62 0.07 -19.11 22.71
N LEU A 63 -0.38 -20.17 23.38
CA LEU A 63 -1.70 -20.53 23.93
C LEU A 63 -2.60 -19.45 24.61
N PHE A 64 -2.27 -18.15 24.62
CA PHE A 64 -2.94 -17.05 25.35
C PHE A 64 -3.70 -16.04 24.45
N GLY A 65 -4.24 -16.49 23.31
CA GLY A 65 -4.66 -15.65 22.19
C GLY A 65 -5.72 -14.55 22.42
N LEU A 66 -6.59 -14.62 23.45
CA LEU A 66 -7.65 -13.60 23.66
C LEU A 66 -7.19 -12.35 24.42
N ALA A 67 -6.56 -12.53 25.59
CA ALA A 67 -6.05 -11.41 26.39
C ALA A 67 -4.94 -10.66 25.64
N GLU A 68 -4.14 -11.41 24.89
CA GLU A 68 -3.07 -10.87 24.08
C GLU A 68 -3.60 -10.06 22.89
N LYS A 69 -4.67 -10.53 22.22
CA LYS A 69 -5.36 -9.79 21.15
C LYS A 69 -5.85 -8.43 21.64
N SER A 70 -6.56 -8.38 22.77
CA SER A 70 -7.04 -7.11 23.32
C SER A 70 -5.90 -6.17 23.73
N HIS A 71 -4.78 -6.72 24.20
CA HIS A 71 -3.58 -5.93 24.48
C HIS A 71 -2.99 -5.31 23.20
N ARG A 72 -2.80 -6.11 22.14
CA ARG A 72 -2.27 -5.63 20.85
C ARG A 72 -3.15 -4.56 20.21
N GLU A 73 -4.47 -4.76 20.21
CA GLU A 73 -5.40 -3.75 19.71
C GLU A 73 -5.26 -2.41 20.44
N ARG A 74 -5.14 -2.45 21.78
CA ARG A 74 -4.95 -1.25 22.58
C ARG A 74 -3.64 -0.56 22.23
N VAL A 75 -2.54 -1.31 22.17
CA VAL A 75 -1.22 -0.78 21.81
C VAL A 75 -1.23 -0.19 20.40
N MET A 76 -1.89 -0.83 19.43
CA MET A 76 -2.04 -0.29 18.08
C MET A 76 -2.78 1.04 18.09
N ARG A 77 -3.96 1.11 18.73
CA ARG A 77 -4.75 2.34 18.82
C ARG A 77 -3.98 3.49 19.48
N GLU A 78 -3.26 3.21 20.56
CA GLU A 78 -2.40 4.19 21.23
C GLU A 78 -1.27 4.66 20.31
N THR A 79 -0.63 3.73 19.60
CA THR A 79 0.48 4.04 18.69
C THR A 79 0.01 4.89 17.51
N ILE A 80 -1.15 4.58 16.91
CA ILE A 80 -1.78 5.40 15.88
C ILE A 80 -1.95 6.84 16.40
N ARG A 81 -2.57 7.01 17.56
CA ARG A 81 -2.79 8.35 18.15
C ARG A 81 -1.49 9.11 18.36
N GLU A 82 -0.49 8.47 18.93
CA GLU A 82 0.80 9.10 19.20
C GLU A 82 1.54 9.52 17.92
N VAL A 83 1.53 8.68 16.88
CA VAL A 83 2.16 9.01 15.60
C VAL A 83 1.35 10.09 14.87
N SER A 84 0.02 10.04 14.88
CA SER A 84 -0.83 11.11 14.34
C SER A 84 -0.55 12.46 15.00
N VAL A 85 -0.40 12.49 16.34
CA VAL A 85 -0.06 13.72 17.07
C VAL A 85 1.33 14.21 16.71
N ALA A 86 2.32 13.31 16.58
CA ALA A 86 3.67 13.68 16.16
C ALA A 86 3.69 14.27 14.75
N LEU A 87 2.97 13.67 13.80
CA LEU A 87 2.82 14.19 12.44
C LEU A 87 2.23 15.60 12.44
N ALA A 88 1.11 15.80 13.16
CA ALA A 88 0.49 17.12 13.29
C ALA A 88 1.45 18.14 13.93
N THR A 89 2.19 17.75 14.95
CA THR A 89 3.18 18.62 15.63
C THR A 89 4.30 19.05 14.69
N LEU A 90 4.72 18.16 13.79
CA LEU A 90 5.76 18.41 12.81
C LEU A 90 5.22 19.06 11.52
N GLY A 91 3.92 19.36 11.43
CA GLY A 91 3.29 19.97 10.26
C GLY A 91 3.09 19.03 9.07
N HIS A 92 3.19 17.71 9.28
CA HIS A 92 2.88 16.71 8.25
C HIS A 92 1.36 16.48 8.15
N PRO A 93 0.86 16.01 6.99
CA PRO A 93 -0.54 15.63 6.84
C PRO A 93 -0.97 14.52 7.81
N SER A 94 -2.29 14.38 7.97
CA SER A 94 -2.88 13.26 8.70
C SER A 94 -2.48 11.92 8.05
N PRO A 95 -2.35 10.82 8.82
CA PRO A 95 -2.18 9.47 8.26
C PRO A 95 -3.22 9.06 7.22
N TRP A 96 -4.41 9.68 7.28
CA TRP A 96 -5.54 9.40 6.41
C TRP A 96 -5.63 10.35 5.22
N ASP A 97 -4.72 11.32 5.13
CA ASP A 97 -4.67 12.26 4.02
C ASP A 97 -4.16 11.55 2.76
N PRO A 98 -4.81 11.69 1.59
CA PRO A 98 -4.36 11.06 0.36
C PRO A 98 -2.99 11.56 -0.12
N LYS A 99 -2.47 12.68 0.39
CA LYS A 99 -1.19 13.28 -0.01
C LYS A 99 0.01 12.85 0.84
N ILE A 100 -0.23 12.22 2.00
CA ILE A 100 0.86 11.73 2.86
C ILE A 100 1.62 10.61 2.15
N LYS A 101 2.95 10.57 2.31
CA LYS A 101 3.75 9.41 1.91
C LYS A 101 3.59 8.32 2.99
N ALA A 102 2.47 7.62 2.96
CA ALA A 102 2.00 6.72 4.02
C ALA A 102 3.06 5.73 4.51
N SER A 103 3.82 5.14 3.61
CA SER A 103 4.87 4.15 3.85
C SER A 103 5.99 4.67 4.74
N ASP A 104 6.51 5.87 4.45
CA ASP A 104 7.66 6.45 5.13
C ASP A 104 7.24 7.33 6.31
N GLU A 105 6.21 8.17 6.12
CA GLU A 105 5.82 9.17 7.12
C GLU A 105 4.96 8.57 8.23
N PHE A 106 4.22 7.49 7.96
CA PHE A 106 3.28 6.93 8.94
C PHE A 106 3.51 5.45 9.27
N LEU A 107 3.45 4.54 8.30
CA LEU A 107 3.51 3.09 8.54
C LEU A 107 4.85 2.67 9.17
N ASP A 108 5.97 3.20 8.68
CA ASP A 108 7.30 2.87 9.23
C ASP A 108 7.45 3.29 10.70
N PRO A 109 7.20 4.56 11.11
CA PRO A 109 7.23 4.92 12.52
C PRO A 109 6.15 4.21 13.35
N LEU A 110 4.97 3.94 12.78
CA LEU A 110 3.91 3.19 13.45
C LEU A 110 4.36 1.78 13.83
N PHE A 111 4.83 0.97 12.88
CA PHE A 111 5.23 -0.41 13.16
C PHE A 111 6.45 -0.49 14.06
N LYS A 112 7.45 0.37 13.85
CA LYS A 112 8.61 0.46 14.76
C LYS A 112 8.16 0.68 16.20
N LYS A 113 7.27 1.65 16.43
CA LYS A 113 6.78 1.98 17.78
C LYS A 113 5.84 0.92 18.34
N PHE A 114 4.98 0.34 17.52
CA PHE A 114 4.05 -0.75 17.88
C PHE A 114 4.81 -1.97 18.42
N PHE A 115 5.79 -2.48 17.65
CA PHE A 115 6.60 -3.63 18.07
C PHE A 115 7.46 -3.31 19.30
N ALA A 116 8.01 -2.09 19.39
CA ALA A 116 8.75 -1.65 20.58
C ALA A 116 7.87 -1.64 21.84
N LYS A 117 6.63 -1.15 21.76
CA LYS A 117 5.67 -1.16 22.88
C LYS A 117 5.29 -2.57 23.31
N LEU A 118 5.22 -3.51 22.38
CA LEU A 118 5.01 -4.93 22.66
C LEU A 118 6.27 -5.66 23.15
N ARG A 119 7.43 -4.99 23.16
CA ARG A 119 8.76 -5.57 23.46
C ARG A 119 9.10 -6.74 22.53
N LEU A 120 8.72 -6.63 21.27
CA LEU A 120 8.97 -7.62 20.23
C LEU A 120 9.95 -7.08 19.19
N PRO A 121 10.73 -7.95 18.53
CA PRO A 121 11.55 -7.53 17.39
C PRO A 121 10.65 -7.08 16.23
N LEU A 122 11.10 -6.08 15.46
CA LEU A 122 10.38 -5.62 14.27
C LEU A 122 10.33 -6.74 13.22
N ALA A 123 9.16 -7.37 13.09
CA ALA A 123 8.91 -8.48 12.17
C ALA A 123 8.12 -8.08 10.92
N PHE A 124 7.70 -6.80 10.82
CA PHE A 124 6.91 -6.28 9.71
C PHE A 124 7.60 -5.06 9.12
N ARG A 125 8.15 -5.20 7.91
CA ARG A 125 8.95 -4.17 7.24
C ARG A 125 8.22 -3.60 6.03
N LYS A 126 8.78 -2.55 5.43
CA LYS A 126 8.23 -1.92 4.23
C LYS A 126 7.99 -2.90 3.07
N SER A 127 8.83 -3.92 2.91
CA SER A 127 8.63 -5.01 1.94
C SER A 127 7.32 -5.79 2.14
N ASP A 128 6.78 -5.77 3.36
CA ASP A 128 5.65 -6.60 3.80
C ASP A 128 4.33 -5.82 3.79
N TYR A 129 4.33 -4.51 3.50
CA TYR A 129 3.12 -3.68 3.55
C TYR A 129 2.02 -4.13 2.59
N HIS A 130 2.38 -4.79 1.50
CA HIS A 130 1.41 -5.43 0.60
C HIS A 130 0.51 -6.46 1.31
N ASN A 131 0.94 -7.02 2.46
CA ASN A 131 0.11 -7.92 3.26
C ASN A 131 -1.05 -7.18 3.95
N LEU A 132 -0.94 -5.87 4.20
CA LEU A 132 -2.05 -5.07 4.74
C LEU A 132 -3.22 -5.01 3.77
N ALA A 133 -2.96 -5.02 2.46
CA ALA A 133 -4.02 -5.06 1.45
C ALA A 133 -4.89 -6.33 1.57
N ARG A 134 -4.34 -7.44 2.10
CA ARG A 134 -5.10 -8.68 2.35
C ARG A 134 -6.13 -8.54 3.47
N LEU A 135 -5.95 -7.55 4.35
CA LEU A 135 -6.83 -7.27 5.48
C LEU A 135 -7.94 -6.27 5.13
N LEU A 136 -7.87 -5.65 3.95
CA LEU A 136 -8.88 -4.71 3.47
C LEU A 136 -10.17 -5.46 3.09
N PRO A 137 -11.34 -5.10 3.63
CA PRO A 137 -12.60 -5.70 3.20
C PRO A 137 -12.88 -5.34 1.73
N LYS A 138 -13.56 -6.23 0.99
CA LYS A 138 -13.90 -5.99 -0.42
C LYS A 138 -14.66 -4.68 -0.64
N SER A 139 -15.54 -4.32 0.28
CA SER A 139 -16.30 -3.06 0.25
C SER A 139 -15.44 -1.81 0.49
N GLY A 140 -14.24 -1.98 1.05
CA GLY A 140 -13.27 -0.91 1.28
C GLY A 140 -12.28 -0.73 0.14
N ILE A 141 -12.33 -1.55 -0.91
CA ILE A 141 -11.50 -1.37 -2.10
C ILE A 141 -12.00 -0.14 -2.86
N ASP A 142 -11.13 0.86 -2.97
CA ASP A 142 -11.41 2.09 -3.70
C ASP A 142 -11.65 1.80 -5.19
N SER A 143 -12.60 2.54 -5.80
CA SER A 143 -12.92 2.41 -7.22
C SER A 143 -11.71 2.63 -8.13
N GLU A 144 -10.74 3.46 -7.74
CA GLU A 144 -9.53 3.66 -8.53
C GLU A 144 -8.64 2.41 -8.55
N VAL A 145 -8.58 1.65 -7.45
CA VAL A 145 -7.85 0.38 -7.45
C VAL A 145 -8.47 -0.58 -8.46
N VAL A 146 -9.81 -0.63 -8.51
CA VAL A 146 -10.54 -1.43 -9.50
C VAL A 146 -10.24 -0.94 -10.93
N GLU A 147 -10.30 0.37 -11.16
CA GLU A 147 -9.96 1.00 -12.44
C GLU A 147 -8.55 0.60 -12.91
N LYS A 148 -7.54 0.70 -12.04
CA LYS A 148 -6.16 0.34 -12.41
C LYS A 148 -6.01 -1.15 -12.71
N LEU A 149 -6.70 -2.02 -11.96
CA LEU A 149 -6.73 -3.45 -12.24
C LEU A 149 -7.38 -3.74 -13.61
N ASP A 150 -8.48 -3.05 -13.93
CA ASP A 150 -9.14 -3.17 -15.23
C ASP A 150 -8.25 -2.67 -16.38
N LEU A 151 -7.46 -1.60 -16.17
CA LEU A 151 -6.47 -1.12 -17.13
C LEU A 151 -5.37 -2.16 -17.37
N ILE A 152 -4.89 -2.84 -16.32
CA ILE A 152 -3.94 -3.96 -16.44
C ILE A 152 -4.54 -5.08 -17.28
N VAL A 153 -5.77 -5.51 -16.98
CA VAL A 153 -6.46 -6.58 -17.71
C VAL A 153 -6.68 -6.18 -19.18
N THR A 154 -7.10 -4.95 -19.43
CA THR A 154 -7.33 -4.42 -20.78
C THR A 154 -6.04 -4.39 -21.59
N THR A 155 -4.94 -3.96 -20.97
CA THR A 155 -3.62 -3.95 -21.61
C THR A 155 -3.12 -5.36 -21.90
N ALA A 156 -3.28 -6.27 -20.94
CA ALA A 156 -2.90 -7.68 -21.10
C ALA A 156 -3.66 -8.37 -22.24
N LYS A 157 -4.95 -8.07 -22.43
CA LYS A 157 -5.77 -8.60 -23.54
C LYS A 157 -5.31 -8.14 -24.92
N ARG A 158 -4.61 -7.01 -25.02
CA ARG A 158 -4.02 -6.52 -26.27
C ARG A 158 -2.69 -7.19 -26.60
N ALA A 159 -2.06 -7.84 -25.62
CA ALA A 159 -0.79 -8.50 -25.83
C ALA A 159 -0.97 -9.75 -26.71
N THR A 160 0.00 -9.98 -27.58
CA THR A 160 0.15 -11.21 -28.37
C THR A 160 1.37 -11.97 -27.86
N PRO A 161 1.20 -12.86 -26.87
CA PRO A 161 2.27 -13.74 -26.42
C PRO A 161 2.68 -14.65 -27.58
N ARG A 162 3.98 -14.94 -27.73
CA ARG A 162 4.38 -16.07 -28.56
C ARG A 162 3.83 -17.33 -27.90
N VAL A 163 2.91 -18.01 -28.57
CA VAL A 163 2.47 -19.34 -28.17
C VAL A 163 3.70 -20.24 -28.30
N SER A 164 4.17 -20.79 -27.17
CA SER A 164 5.23 -21.80 -27.13
C SER A 164 4.69 -23.14 -27.64
#